data_AF-A0A7V1ZWP1-F1
#
_entry.id   AF-A0A7V1ZWP1-F1
#
_cell.length_a   1.000
_cell.length_b   1.000
_cell.length_c   1.000
_cell.angle_alpha   90.00
_cell.angle_beta   90.00
_cell.angle_gamma   90.00
#
_symmetry.space_group_name_H-M   'P 1'
#
loop_
_entity.id
_entity.type
_entity.pdbx_description
1 polymer ?
#
loop_
_entity_poly.entity_id
_entity_poly.type
_entity_poly.pdbx_seq_one_letter_code
_entity_poly.pdbx_strand_id
1 'polypeptide(L)'
;MWSFDLSRDAGLNPEVYPCNWDENYFCSYTGSSCATALVSALAMKLLATRDIIPPFSPPDSLYSLLAHTANDLGAPGYDKDNGWGRINAYRAMIAISHGDANGDFEVNVSDAIYIANYVFQGGPPPIPHWSVGDANCDGSVNNSDAVWIINNVFTSGPPPPVCYLNLPE
;
A
#
# COMPACT_ATOMS: atom_id res chain seq x y z
N MET A 1 10.99 10.05 5.23
CA MET A 1 10.02 9.76 6.32
C MET A 1 10.70 10.09 7.63
N TRP A 2 10.30 11.20 8.24
CA TRP A 2 10.80 11.67 9.52
C TRP A 2 9.57 11.77 10.44
N SER A 3 9.67 11.29 11.67
CA SER A 3 8.72 11.66 12.71
C SER A 3 9.45 12.59 13.67
N PHE A 4 8.87 13.76 13.91
CA PHE A 4 9.43 14.70 14.89
C PHE A 4 9.16 14.14 16.27
N ASP A 5 10.25 13.91 16.98
CA ASP A 5 10.23 13.66 18.40
C ASP A 5 10.05 15.00 19.14
N LEU A 6 8.79 15.39 19.34
CA LEU A 6 8.40 16.54 20.15
C LEU A 6 8.84 16.41 21.63
N SER A 7 9.26 15.22 22.07
CA SER A 7 9.78 14.97 23.43
C SER A 7 11.29 15.17 23.59
N ARG A 8 12.09 15.26 22.52
CA ARG A 8 13.58 15.22 22.58
C ARG A 8 14.16 13.95 23.25
N ASP A 9 13.38 12.88 23.36
CA ASP A 9 13.72 11.64 24.06
C ASP A 9 14.11 10.47 23.12
N ALA A 10 14.31 10.71 21.82
CA ALA A 10 14.81 9.73 20.87
C ALA A 10 16.32 9.49 21.05
N GLY A 11 16.67 8.92 22.21
CA GLY A 11 17.97 8.40 22.61
C GLY A 11 17.80 7.66 23.93
N LEU A 12 18.58 6.61 24.19
CA LEU A 12 18.65 5.98 25.51
C LEU A 12 18.83 7.08 26.56
N ASN A 13 17.80 7.34 27.38
CA ASN A 13 17.91 8.18 28.56
C ASN A 13 18.32 7.26 29.73
N PRO A 14 19.59 7.24 30.16
CA PRO A 14 20.05 6.39 31.25
C PRO A 14 19.44 6.76 32.61
N GLU A 15 18.74 7.90 32.71
CA GLU A 15 18.08 8.37 33.94
C GLU A 15 16.58 7.98 34.01
N VAL A 16 16.01 7.47 32.92
CA VAL A 16 14.61 7.02 32.85
C VAL A 16 14.60 5.58 32.36
N TYR A 17 14.40 4.62 33.27
CA TYR A 17 14.11 3.23 32.88
C TYR A 17 12.76 3.20 32.15
N PRO A 18 12.69 2.90 30.85
CA PRO A 18 11.44 2.95 30.10
C PRO A 18 10.55 1.73 30.36
N CYS A 19 11.05 0.70 31.05
CA CYS A 19 10.37 -0.58 31.27
C CYS A 19 10.22 -0.88 32.75
N ASN A 20 8.99 -1.09 33.21
CA ASN A 20 8.74 -2.10 34.23
C ASN A 20 8.50 -3.40 33.45
N TRP A 21 9.46 -4.33 33.46
CA TRP A 21 9.32 -5.59 32.74
C TRP A 21 8.22 -6.40 33.43
N ASP A 22 7.06 -6.53 32.80
CA ASP A 22 6.10 -7.54 33.22
C ASP A 22 6.71 -8.94 32.97
N GLU A 23 6.15 -9.98 33.61
CA GLU A 23 6.62 -11.38 33.52
C GLU A 23 6.72 -11.93 32.08
N ASN A 24 6.18 -11.19 31.10
CA ASN A 24 6.13 -11.51 29.69
C ASN A 24 7.11 -10.70 28.81
N TYR A 25 8.07 -9.97 29.40
CA TYR A 25 9.06 -9.17 28.67
C TYR A 25 8.49 -8.09 27.74
N PHE A 26 7.29 -7.57 28.04
CA PHE A 26 6.72 -6.45 27.31
C PHE A 26 7.22 -5.11 27.87
N CYS A 27 7.58 -4.20 26.97
CA CYS A 27 7.90 -2.81 27.30
C CYS A 27 7.30 -1.88 26.26
N SER A 28 6.67 -0.81 26.72
CA SER A 28 6.20 0.27 25.83
C SER A 28 7.33 1.25 25.57
N TYR A 29 7.53 1.60 24.30
CA TYR A 29 8.51 2.61 23.88
C TYR A 29 7.84 3.64 22.99
N THR A 30 8.30 4.88 23.06
CA THR A 30 7.88 5.99 22.21
C THR A 30 9.07 6.56 21.46
N GLY A 31 8.80 7.32 20.40
CA GLY A 31 9.82 8.03 19.63
C GLY A 31 9.94 7.55 18.18
N SER A 32 10.73 8.29 17.41
CA SER A 32 10.85 8.10 15.96
C SER A 32 11.47 6.75 15.58
N SER A 33 12.32 6.18 16.44
CA SER A 33 12.89 4.84 16.24
C SER A 33 11.81 3.74 16.20
N CYS A 34 10.77 3.84 17.01
CA CYS A 34 9.64 2.91 16.97
C CYS A 34 8.83 3.07 15.67
N ALA A 35 8.66 4.31 15.21
CA ALA A 35 8.00 4.59 13.93
C ALA A 35 8.81 4.04 12.74
N THR A 36 10.15 4.15 12.77
CA THR A 36 11.04 3.59 11.74
C THR A 36 10.81 2.08 11.57
N ALA A 37 10.72 1.33 12.66
CA ALA A 37 10.49 -0.12 12.59
C ALA A 37 9.17 -0.47 11.88
N LEU A 38 8.09 0.27 12.16
CA LEU A 38 6.78 0.06 11.51
C LEU A 38 6.82 0.39 10.01
N VAL A 39 7.48 1.50 9.64
CA VAL A 39 7.70 1.87 8.23
C VAL A 39 8.50 0.79 7.50
N SER A 40 9.59 0.32 8.10
CA SER A 40 10.43 -0.74 7.53
C SER A 40 9.67 -2.06 7.38
N ALA A 41 8.81 -2.42 8.34
CA ALA A 41 7.98 -3.62 8.24
C ALA A 41 6.99 -3.53 7.06
N LEU A 42 6.31 -2.39 6.89
CA LEU A 42 5.43 -2.15 5.74
C LEU A 42 6.21 -2.19 4.42
N ALA A 43 7.34 -1.49 4.35
CA ALA A 43 8.24 -1.52 3.20
C ALA A 43 8.63 -2.96 2.80
N MET A 44 9.02 -3.77 3.78
CA MET A 44 9.35 -5.18 3.55
C MET A 44 8.14 -5.99 3.08
N LYS A 45 6.96 -5.78 3.65
CA LYS A 45 5.73 -6.45 3.18
C LYS A 45 5.45 -6.10 1.72
N LEU A 46 5.54 -4.82 1.35
CA LEU A 46 5.31 -4.36 -0.03
C LEU A 46 6.33 -4.97 -1.01
N LEU A 47 7.59 -5.11 -0.60
CA LEU A 47 8.63 -5.75 -1.40
C LEU A 47 8.43 -7.28 -1.51
N ALA A 48 7.96 -7.93 -0.43
CA ALA A 48 7.74 -9.37 -0.39
C ALA A 48 6.48 -9.83 -1.13
N THR A 49 5.51 -8.94 -1.37
CA THR A 49 4.27 -9.27 -2.09
C THR A 49 4.47 -9.19 -3.62
N ARG A 50 5.69 -8.90 -4.10
CA ARG A 50 5.92 -8.23 -5.38
C ARG A 50 6.56 -9.04 -6.51
N ASP A 51 6.44 -10.35 -6.51
CA ASP A 51 6.83 -11.17 -7.67
C ASP A 51 5.90 -10.99 -8.90
N ILE A 52 4.79 -10.23 -8.78
CA ILE A 52 3.73 -10.09 -9.80
C ILE A 52 3.76 -8.74 -10.54
N ILE A 53 4.51 -7.77 -10.02
CA ILE A 53 4.63 -6.44 -10.63
C ILE A 53 6.10 -6.25 -11.01
N PRO A 54 6.43 -5.84 -12.24
CA PRO A 54 7.79 -5.56 -12.64
C PRO A 54 8.41 -4.60 -11.62
N PRO A 55 9.71 -4.74 -11.34
CA PRO A 55 10.38 -3.96 -10.31
C PRO A 55 10.14 -2.48 -10.61
N PHE A 56 9.26 -1.87 -9.81
CA PHE A 56 8.97 -0.43 -9.74
C PHE A 56 9.42 0.32 -11.01
N SER A 57 8.57 0.29 -12.06
CA SER A 57 8.83 1.05 -13.28
C SER A 57 9.00 2.53 -12.92
N PRO A 58 10.03 3.24 -13.42
CA PRO A 58 10.12 4.68 -13.22
C PRO A 58 8.83 5.35 -13.73
N PRO A 59 8.21 6.29 -12.97
CA PRO A 59 8.73 7.01 -11.81
C PRO A 59 8.46 6.37 -10.44
N ASP A 60 7.78 5.22 -10.38
CA ASP A 60 7.37 4.63 -9.12
C ASP A 60 8.59 4.06 -8.37
N SER A 61 8.69 4.38 -7.09
CA SER A 61 9.65 3.80 -6.15
C SER A 61 8.89 3.41 -4.90
N LEU A 62 9.44 2.53 -4.08
CA LEU A 62 8.87 2.24 -2.77
C LEU A 62 8.64 3.51 -1.94
N TYR A 63 9.52 4.50 -2.09
CA TYR A 63 9.35 5.81 -1.48
C TYR A 63 8.13 6.57 -2.02
N SER A 64 7.95 6.66 -3.35
CA SER A 64 6.80 7.35 -3.92
C SER A 64 5.49 6.64 -3.59
N LEU A 65 5.46 5.31 -3.58
CA LEU A 65 4.29 4.55 -3.15
C LEU A 65 3.88 4.90 -1.72
N LEU A 66 4.83 4.86 -0.78
CA LEU A 66 4.56 5.20 0.61
C LEU A 66 4.19 6.68 0.79
N ALA A 67 4.73 7.58 -0.03
CA ALA A 67 4.39 8.99 -0.02
C ALA A 67 2.97 9.27 -0.52
N HIS A 68 2.57 8.71 -1.68
CA HIS A 68 1.26 8.95 -2.27
C HIS A 68 0.11 8.28 -1.52
N THR A 69 0.41 7.23 -0.75
CA THR A 69 -0.61 6.48 0.00
C THR A 69 -0.69 6.90 1.46
N ALA A 70 0.21 7.74 1.94
CA ALA A 70 0.14 8.29 3.29
C ALA A 70 -1.12 9.17 3.47
N ASN A 71 -1.67 9.16 4.67
CA ASN A 71 -2.68 10.13 5.07
C ASN A 71 -1.94 11.42 5.45
N ASP A 72 -2.17 12.45 4.66
CA ASP A 72 -1.56 13.76 4.84
C ASP A 72 -1.93 14.35 6.22
N LEU A 73 -0.95 14.93 6.92
CA LEU A 73 -1.13 15.49 8.25
C LEU A 73 -0.52 16.88 8.30
N GLY A 74 -1.30 17.88 8.70
CA GLY A 74 -0.80 19.25 8.81
C GLY A 74 -1.11 20.07 7.55
N ALA A 75 -0.09 20.66 6.94
CA ALA A 75 -0.27 21.48 5.74
C ALA A 75 -0.38 20.57 4.50
N PRO A 76 -1.26 20.87 3.53
CA PRO A 76 -1.43 20.03 2.36
C PRO A 76 -0.12 19.72 1.62
N GLY A 77 0.14 18.44 1.40
CA GLY A 77 1.35 17.93 0.75
C GLY A 77 2.51 17.71 1.72
N TYR A 78 3.74 17.76 1.21
CA TYR A 78 4.90 17.56 2.06
C TYR A 78 5.09 18.75 3.01
N ASP A 79 5.16 18.46 4.31
CA ASP A 79 5.58 19.43 5.31
C ASP A 79 6.80 18.94 6.11
N LYS A 80 7.47 19.89 6.77
CA LYS A 80 8.72 19.59 7.48
C LYS A 80 8.49 18.73 8.72
N ASP A 81 7.32 18.78 9.35
CA ASP A 81 7.03 18.19 10.67
C ASP A 81 6.45 16.77 10.56
N ASN A 82 5.66 16.49 9.50
CA ASN A 82 5.03 15.18 9.25
C ASN A 82 5.51 14.49 7.96
N GLY A 83 6.29 15.18 7.12
CA GLY A 83 6.68 14.67 5.81
C GLY A 83 5.47 14.57 4.89
N TRP A 84 5.23 13.40 4.31
CA TRP A 84 4.01 13.12 3.53
C TRP A 84 2.83 12.66 4.39
N GLY A 85 2.98 12.69 5.72
CA GLY A 85 1.95 12.27 6.67
C GLY A 85 2.13 10.84 7.19
N ARG A 86 1.04 10.29 7.74
CA ARG A 86 1.02 8.98 8.39
C ARG A 86 0.94 7.86 7.34
N ILE A 87 1.87 6.90 7.39
CA ILE A 87 1.82 5.72 6.51
C ILE A 87 0.46 5.01 6.61
N ASN A 88 -0.09 4.60 5.46
CA ASN A 88 -1.34 3.87 5.40
C ASN A 88 -1.12 2.54 4.67
N ALA A 89 -0.95 1.48 5.46
CA ALA A 89 -0.69 0.14 4.92
C ALA A 89 -1.82 -0.35 4.01
N TYR A 90 -3.08 -0.03 4.34
CA TYR A 90 -4.23 -0.43 3.54
C TYR A 90 -4.21 0.21 2.15
N ARG A 91 -4.01 1.54 2.08
CA ARG A 91 -3.90 2.25 0.81
C ARG A 91 -2.68 1.80 0.00
N ALA A 92 -1.55 1.56 0.67
CA ALA A 92 -0.32 1.07 0.04
C ALA A 92 -0.49 -0.32 -0.58
N MET A 93 -1.18 -1.23 0.11
CA MET A 93 -1.47 -2.57 -0.41
C MET A 93 -2.47 -2.51 -1.57
N ILE A 94 -3.56 -1.73 -1.45
CA ILE A 94 -4.51 -1.55 -2.55
C ILE A 94 -3.81 -1.02 -3.79
N ALA A 95 -2.96 0.00 -3.66
CA ALA A 95 -2.30 0.63 -4.80
C ALA A 95 -1.43 -0.34 -5.63
N ILE A 96 -0.97 -1.44 -5.04
CA ILE A 96 -0.20 -2.48 -5.74
C ILE A 96 -1.02 -3.72 -6.10
N SER A 97 -2.30 -3.81 -5.71
CA SER A 97 -3.15 -4.98 -5.93
C SER A 97 -4.07 -4.85 -7.16
N HIS A 98 -3.98 -3.77 -7.94
CA HIS A 98 -4.80 -3.62 -9.13
C HIS A 98 -4.56 -4.76 -10.12
N GLY A 99 -5.64 -5.35 -10.62
CA GLY A 99 -5.66 -6.54 -11.47
C GLY A 99 -5.78 -7.87 -10.74
N ASP A 100 -5.53 -7.94 -9.44
CA ASP A 100 -5.84 -9.12 -8.58
C ASP A 100 -7.26 -8.91 -8.02
N ALA A 101 -8.25 -9.19 -8.85
CA ALA A 101 -9.65 -8.90 -8.54
C ALA A 101 -10.26 -9.93 -7.59
N ASN A 102 -9.76 -11.16 -7.61
CA ASN A 102 -10.26 -12.24 -6.79
C ASN A 102 -9.57 -12.31 -5.41
N GLY A 103 -8.45 -11.61 -5.22
CA GLY A 103 -7.69 -11.51 -3.98
C GLY A 103 -6.83 -12.73 -3.66
N ASP A 104 -6.45 -13.53 -4.67
CA ASP A 104 -5.63 -14.73 -4.52
C ASP A 104 -4.12 -14.46 -4.59
N PHE A 105 -3.74 -13.18 -4.77
CA PHE A 105 -2.38 -12.73 -4.95
C PHE A 105 -1.74 -13.24 -6.23
N GLU A 106 -2.47 -13.46 -7.32
CA GLU A 106 -1.93 -13.72 -8.65
C GLU A 106 -2.76 -12.99 -9.71
N VAL A 107 -2.14 -12.16 -10.55
CA VAL A 107 -2.86 -11.55 -11.69
C VAL A 107 -2.91 -12.54 -12.84
N ASN A 108 -4.09 -13.13 -13.09
CA ASN A 108 -4.27 -14.14 -14.11
C ASN A 108 -5.67 -14.06 -14.77
N VAL A 109 -6.00 -15.07 -15.59
CA VAL A 109 -7.28 -15.10 -16.36
C VAL A 109 -8.50 -15.13 -15.44
N SER A 110 -8.37 -15.69 -14.24
CA SER A 110 -9.47 -15.78 -13.29
C SER A 110 -9.90 -14.40 -12.79
N ASP A 111 -8.99 -13.43 -12.70
CA ASP A 111 -9.30 -12.03 -12.36
C ASP A 111 -10.09 -11.34 -13.46
N ALA A 112 -9.73 -11.57 -14.73
CA ALA A 112 -10.48 -11.05 -15.86
C ALA A 112 -11.92 -11.58 -15.86
N ILE A 113 -12.10 -12.87 -15.53
CA ILE A 113 -13.43 -13.48 -15.36
C ILE A 113 -14.15 -12.87 -14.15
N TYR A 114 -13.45 -12.65 -13.03
CA TYR A 114 -14.02 -12.04 -11.82
C TYR A 114 -14.57 -10.64 -12.11
N ILE A 115 -13.78 -9.79 -12.77
CA ILE A 115 -14.19 -8.44 -13.19
C ILE A 115 -15.39 -8.53 -14.14
N ALA A 116 -15.38 -9.42 -15.13
CA ALA A 116 -16.51 -9.58 -16.05
C ALA A 116 -17.80 -10.00 -15.32
N ASN A 117 -17.70 -10.89 -14.32
CA ASN A 117 -18.85 -11.28 -13.50
C ASN A 117 -19.37 -10.12 -12.66
N TYR A 118 -18.48 -9.34 -12.05
CA TYR A 118 -18.84 -8.14 -11.29
C TYR A 118 -19.56 -7.11 -12.18
N VAL A 119 -18.99 -6.78 -13.33
CA VAL A 119 -19.48 -5.72 -14.24
C VAL A 119 -20.78 -6.13 -14.95
N PHE A 120 -20.89 -7.36 -15.45
CA PHE A 120 -22.00 -7.76 -16.32
C PHE A 120 -23.08 -8.61 -15.65
N GLN A 121 -22.75 -9.32 -14.57
CA GLN A 121 -23.64 -10.30 -13.94
C GLN A 121 -24.03 -9.92 -12.51
N GLY A 122 -23.58 -8.76 -12.01
CA GLY A 122 -23.82 -8.34 -10.63
C GLY A 122 -23.14 -9.26 -9.62
N GLY A 123 -21.99 -9.82 -9.98
CA GLY A 123 -21.15 -10.62 -9.08
C GLY A 123 -20.64 -9.81 -7.87
N PRO A 124 -19.95 -10.47 -6.93
CA PRO A 124 -19.33 -9.78 -5.81
C PRO A 124 -18.29 -8.74 -6.28
N PRO A 125 -18.09 -7.64 -5.53
CA PRO A 125 -17.06 -6.66 -5.84
C PRO A 125 -15.65 -7.26 -5.68
N PRO A 126 -14.65 -6.73 -6.42
CA PRO A 126 -13.26 -7.12 -6.25
C PRO A 126 -12.74 -7.01 -4.81
N ILE A 127 -11.80 -7.90 -4.45
CA ILE A 127 -11.26 -8.08 -3.09
C ILE A 127 -9.79 -7.68 -3.09
N PRO A 128 -9.28 -6.91 -2.10
CA PRO A 128 -9.91 -6.48 -0.85
C PRO A 128 -10.76 -5.20 -0.95
N HIS A 129 -10.78 -4.55 -2.12
CA HIS A 129 -11.48 -3.30 -2.33
C HIS A 129 -11.94 -3.22 -3.78
N TRP A 130 -13.14 -2.68 -4.04
CA TRP A 130 -13.74 -2.69 -5.39
C TRP A 130 -12.78 -2.19 -6.47
N SER A 131 -11.94 -1.22 -6.13
CA SER A 131 -11.05 -0.55 -7.06
C SER A 131 -9.89 -1.40 -7.54
N VAL A 132 -9.57 -2.53 -6.89
CA VAL A 132 -8.52 -3.42 -7.44
C VAL A 132 -8.94 -4.04 -8.77
N GLY A 133 -10.23 -3.99 -9.10
CA GLY A 133 -10.72 -4.35 -10.44
C GLY A 133 -10.38 -3.34 -11.54
N ASP A 134 -9.84 -2.15 -11.22
CA ASP A 134 -9.40 -1.12 -12.18
C ASP A 134 -7.97 -1.45 -12.64
N ALA A 135 -7.84 -2.54 -13.41
CA ALA A 135 -6.55 -3.09 -13.82
C ALA A 135 -5.75 -2.16 -14.74
N ASN A 136 -6.43 -1.24 -15.46
CA ASN A 136 -5.76 -0.28 -16.34
C ASN A 136 -5.52 1.09 -15.68
N CYS A 137 -6.00 1.31 -14.45
CA CYS A 137 -5.81 2.53 -13.67
C CYS A 137 -6.52 3.77 -14.23
N ASP A 138 -7.62 3.60 -14.97
CA ASP A 138 -8.35 4.71 -15.57
C ASP A 138 -9.40 5.35 -14.65
N GLY A 139 -9.57 4.80 -13.45
CA GLY A 139 -10.48 5.26 -12.41
C GLY A 139 -11.86 4.60 -12.47
N SER A 140 -12.11 3.65 -13.38
CA SER A 140 -13.41 3.00 -13.55
C SER A 140 -13.30 1.49 -13.78
N VAL A 141 -13.83 0.69 -12.86
CA VAL A 141 -13.92 -0.78 -13.04
C VAL A 141 -14.95 -1.14 -14.12
N ASN A 142 -14.48 -1.58 -15.27
CA ASN A 142 -15.31 -1.92 -16.42
C ASN A 142 -14.70 -3.04 -17.28
N ASN A 143 -15.19 -3.24 -18.51
CA ASN A 143 -14.72 -4.33 -19.37
C ASN A 143 -13.33 -4.09 -19.96
N SER A 144 -12.84 -2.85 -20.01
CA SER A 144 -11.47 -2.55 -20.43
C SER A 144 -10.43 -3.15 -19.47
N ASP A 145 -10.75 -3.29 -18.19
CA ASP A 145 -9.87 -3.89 -17.18
C ASP A 145 -9.69 -5.39 -17.39
N ALA A 146 -10.78 -6.10 -17.66
CA ALA A 146 -10.73 -7.51 -18.02
C ALA A 146 -9.90 -7.72 -19.30
N VAL A 147 -10.05 -6.83 -20.29
CA VAL A 147 -9.24 -6.85 -21.53
C VAL A 147 -7.76 -6.54 -21.23
N TRP A 148 -7.46 -5.64 -20.31
CA TRP A 148 -6.09 -5.32 -19.89
C TRP A 148 -5.38 -6.55 -19.33
N ILE A 149 -6.04 -7.27 -18.40
CA ILE A 149 -5.51 -8.51 -17.82
C ILE A 149 -5.30 -9.57 -18.89
N ILE A 150 -6.28 -9.78 -19.78
CA ILE A 150 -6.15 -10.75 -20.89
C ILE A 150 -4.95 -10.40 -21.79
N ASN A 151 -4.76 -9.12 -22.11
CA ASN A 151 -3.64 -8.70 -22.93
C ASN A 151 -2.30 -8.91 -22.20
N ASN A 152 -2.23 -8.62 -20.90
CA ASN A 152 -1.05 -8.89 -20.11
C ASN A 152 -0.69 -10.39 -20.10
N VAL A 153 -1.66 -11.24 -19.83
CA VAL A 153 -1.46 -12.70 -19.69
C VAL A 153 -1.15 -13.39 -21.02
N PHE A 154 -1.84 -13.03 -22.12
CA PHE A 154 -1.75 -13.78 -23.39
C PHE A 154 -0.97 -13.10 -24.50
N THR A 155 -0.81 -11.78 -24.46
CA THR A 155 -0.19 -11.00 -25.55
C THR A 155 1.10 -10.30 -25.14
N SER A 156 1.65 -10.65 -23.97
CA SER A 156 2.81 -9.98 -23.38
C SER A 156 2.59 -8.48 -23.21
N GLY A 157 1.33 -8.07 -22.99
CA GLY A 157 0.99 -6.69 -22.67
C GLY A 157 1.58 -6.25 -21.32
N PRO A 158 1.57 -4.94 -21.02
CA PRO A 158 2.08 -4.44 -19.76
C PRO A 158 1.26 -5.02 -18.59
N PRO A 159 1.90 -5.36 -17.47
CA PRO A 159 1.19 -5.73 -16.25
C PRO A 159 0.40 -4.54 -15.70
N PRO A 160 -0.63 -4.78 -14.87
CA PRO A 160 -1.33 -3.71 -14.17
C PRO A 160 -0.35 -2.74 -13.47
N PRO A 161 -0.52 -1.43 -13.64
CA PRO A 161 0.37 -0.43 -13.03
C PRO A 161 0.04 -0.24 -11.54
N VAL A 162 0.86 0.55 -10.85
CA VAL A 162 0.53 1.03 -9.50
C VAL A 162 -0.50 2.15 -9.60
N CYS A 163 -1.53 2.11 -8.76
CA CYS A 163 -2.65 3.03 -8.81
C CYS A 163 -2.88 3.78 -7.50
N TYR A 164 -2.73 5.09 -7.55
CA TYR A 164 -2.93 5.97 -6.39
C TYR A 164 -4.36 6.49 -6.37
N LEU A 165 -5.27 5.72 -5.81
CA LEU A 165 -6.64 6.18 -5.62
C LEU A 165 -6.71 7.16 -4.45
N ASN A 166 -7.48 8.22 -4.66
CA ASN A 166 -7.97 9.08 -3.59
C ASN A 166 -9.12 8.36 -2.88
N LEU A 167 -8.77 7.37 -2.07
CA LEU A 167 -9.72 6.73 -1.16
C LEU A 167 -10.12 7.75 -0.08
N PRO A 168 -11.42 8.00 0.16
CA PRO A 168 -11.85 8.79 1.29
C PRO A 168 -11.40 8.11 2.59
N GLU A 169 -11.00 8.91 3.58
CA GLU A 169 -10.55 8.44 4.89
C GLU A 169 -11.58 7.61 5.64
#